data_AF-A0A6M3J401-F1
#
_entry.id   AF-A0A6M3J401-F1
#
_cell.length_a   1.000
_cell.length_b   1.000
_cell.length_c   1.000
_cell.angle_alpha   90.00
_cell.angle_beta   90.00
_cell.angle_gamma   90.00
#
_symmetry.space_group_name_H-M   'P 1'
#
loop_
_entity.id
_entity.type
_entity.pdbx_description
1 polymer ?
#
loop_
_entity_poly.entity_id
_entity_poly.type
_entity_poly.pdbx_seq_one_letter_code
_entity_poly.pdbx_strand_id
1 'polypeptide(L)'
;MKEVAEQLRKAFPHGHPDFIPMTLEEMKLHSEKNFKYTFRGNPLGNFKRVAEIMKMYPNIDWAQPACVALVYSLKQLDAAFWMLNSGHDTKSIEGIDTCLEDVSVYAKLTRLCRKD
;
A
#
# COMPACT_ATOMS: atom_id res chain seq x y z
N MET A 1 23.21 -9.41 -2.68
CA MET A 1 22.36 -10.10 -1.69
C MET A 1 23.06 -11.28 -1.02
N LYS A 2 23.69 -12.21 -1.76
CA LYS A 2 24.39 -13.37 -1.14
C LYS A 2 25.44 -12.98 -0.09
N GLU A 3 26.29 -12.01 -0.41
CA GLU A 3 27.32 -11.51 0.51
C GLU A 3 26.72 -10.90 1.80
N VAL A 4 25.65 -10.10 1.67
CA VAL A 4 24.90 -9.55 2.83
C VAL A 4 24.29 -10.67 3.67
N ALA A 5 23.72 -11.69 3.03
CA ALA A 5 23.15 -12.84 3.74
C ALA A 5 24.20 -13.61 4.55
N GLU A 6 25.41 -13.77 4.01
CA GLU A 6 26.53 -14.42 4.72
C GLU A 6 27.01 -13.59 5.91
N GLN A 7 27.09 -12.27 5.78
CA GLN A 7 27.43 -11.40 6.90
C GLN A 7 26.36 -11.48 8.00
N LEU A 8 25.08 -11.46 7.63
CA LEU A 8 23.97 -11.62 8.58
C LEU A 8 23.98 -12.99 9.27
N ARG A 9 24.31 -14.08 8.56
CA ARG A 9 24.46 -15.42 9.16
C ARG A 9 25.60 -15.49 10.17
N LYS A 10 26.70 -14.76 9.94
CA LYS A 10 27.80 -14.66 10.90
C LYS A 10 27.39 -13.87 12.15
N ALA A 11 26.64 -12.79 11.98
CA ALA A 11 26.15 -11.96 13.08
C ALA A 11 25.03 -12.66 13.89
N PHE A 12 24.20 -13.46 13.23
CA PHE A 12 23.06 -14.18 13.79
C PHE A 12 23.15 -15.68 13.43
N PRO A 13 23.99 -16.46 14.15
CA PRO A 13 24.34 -17.83 13.76
C PRO A 13 23.27 -18.88 14.11
N HIS A 14 22.19 -18.49 14.76
CA HIS A 14 21.11 -19.39 15.19
C HIS A 14 19.82 -19.08 14.43
N GLY A 15 18.95 -20.08 14.29
CA GLY A 15 17.65 -19.94 13.61
C GLY A 15 17.57 -20.70 12.30
N HIS A 16 16.51 -20.45 11.53
CA HIS A 16 16.24 -21.15 10.28
C HIS A 16 17.13 -20.63 9.14
N PRO A 17 17.77 -21.50 8.31
CA PRO A 17 18.67 -21.08 7.23
C PRO A 17 18.08 -20.11 6.20
N ASP A 18 16.76 -20.20 5.99
CA ASP A 18 16.01 -19.39 5.02
C ASP A 18 15.46 -18.08 5.59
N PHE A 19 15.52 -17.88 6.91
CA PHE A 19 14.98 -16.66 7.54
C PHE A 19 15.65 -15.40 6.97
N ILE A 20 16.99 -15.39 6.89
CA ILE A 20 17.75 -14.25 6.34
C ILE A 20 17.43 -13.99 4.86
N PRO A 21 17.48 -15.00 3.95
CA PRO A 21 17.03 -14.82 2.57
C PRO A 21 15.63 -14.20 2.45
N MET A 22 14.65 -14.72 3.20
CA MET A 22 13.28 -14.19 3.19
C MET A 22 13.24 -12.74 3.65
N THR A 23 13.89 -12.41 4.76
CA THR A 23 13.95 -11.03 5.26
C THR A 23 14.59 -10.08 4.23
N LEU A 24 15.63 -10.52 3.54
CA LEU A 24 16.27 -9.70 2.51
C LEU A 24 15.35 -9.45 1.30
N GLU A 25 14.53 -10.43 0.93
CA GLU A 25 13.50 -10.26 -0.09
C GLU A 25 12.40 -9.30 0.37
N GLU A 26 11.96 -9.40 1.62
CA GLU A 26 10.99 -8.48 2.22
C GLU A 26 11.51 -7.04 2.26
N MET A 27 12.79 -6.85 2.60
CA MET A 27 13.43 -5.52 2.60
C MET A 27 13.45 -4.91 1.19
N LYS A 28 13.75 -5.72 0.17
CA LYS A 28 13.71 -5.28 -1.23
C LYS A 28 12.28 -4.92 -1.64
N LEU A 29 11.31 -5.78 -1.35
CA LEU A 29 9.90 -5.55 -1.63
C LEU A 29 9.40 -4.26 -0.98
N HIS A 30 9.72 -4.05 0.29
CA HIS A 30 9.38 -2.82 1.01
C HIS A 30 10.00 -1.60 0.34
N SER A 31 11.29 -1.65 0.00
CA SER A 31 11.95 -0.52 -0.67
C SER A 31 11.29 -0.16 -2.01
N GLU A 32 10.97 -1.15 -2.83
CA GLU A 32 10.33 -0.94 -4.13
C GLU A 32 8.90 -0.41 -3.97
N LYS A 33 8.10 -1.02 -3.09
CA LYS A 33 6.73 -0.57 -2.84
C LYS A 33 6.69 0.84 -2.25
N ASN A 34 7.52 1.11 -1.24
CA ASN A 34 7.56 2.42 -0.59
C ASN A 34 7.89 3.53 -1.58
N PHE A 35 8.84 3.29 -2.48
CA PHE A 35 9.17 4.23 -3.54
C PHE A 35 7.98 4.47 -4.49
N LYS A 36 7.14 3.48 -4.78
CA LYS A 36 5.99 3.66 -5.68
C LYS A 36 4.92 4.61 -5.11
N TYR A 37 4.58 4.49 -3.83
CA TYR A 37 3.50 5.30 -3.23
C TYR A 37 3.99 6.52 -2.43
N THR A 38 5.31 6.73 -2.34
CA THR A 38 5.89 7.92 -1.69
C THR A 38 6.97 8.62 -2.51
N PHE A 39 7.63 7.93 -3.44
CA PHE A 39 8.82 8.35 -4.18
C PHE A 39 9.96 8.86 -3.29
N ARG A 40 9.84 10.11 -2.84
CA ARG A 40 10.77 10.84 -1.96
C ARG A 40 10.08 11.65 -0.87
N GLY A 41 8.75 11.51 -0.75
CA GLY A 41 7.94 12.15 0.27
C GLY A 41 8.02 11.41 1.60
N ASN A 42 7.05 11.65 2.48
CA ASN A 42 6.95 10.92 3.73
C ASN A 42 6.74 9.41 3.47
N PRO A 43 7.57 8.50 4.00
CA PRO A 43 7.44 7.04 3.81
C PRO A 43 6.09 6.45 4.25
N LEU A 44 5.33 7.18 5.06
CA LEU A 44 4.00 6.84 5.57
C LEU A 44 2.92 7.85 5.10
N GLY A 45 3.21 8.66 4.08
CA GLY A 45 2.39 9.79 3.68
C GLY A 45 0.97 9.41 3.24
N ASN A 46 0.83 8.31 2.50
CA ASN A 46 -0.46 7.77 2.09
C ASN A 46 -1.35 7.40 3.28
N PHE A 47 -0.79 6.67 4.27
CA PHE A 47 -1.51 6.29 5.47
C PHE A 47 -1.96 7.52 6.28
N LYS A 48 -1.11 8.54 6.38
CA LYS A 48 -1.45 9.80 7.05
C LYS A 48 -2.60 10.52 6.35
N ARG A 49 -2.56 10.67 5.02
CA ARG A 49 -3.62 11.35 4.26
C ARG A 49 -4.96 10.63 4.37
N VAL A 50 -4.96 9.30 4.21
CA VAL A 50 -6.18 8.49 4.38
C VAL A 50 -6.72 8.62 5.80
N ALA A 51 -5.86 8.57 6.82
CA ALA A 51 -6.28 8.73 8.21
C ALA A 51 -6.89 10.11 8.49
N GLU A 52 -6.32 11.20 7.95
CA GLU A 52 -6.92 12.54 8.08
C GLU A 52 -8.30 12.62 7.40
N ILE A 53 -8.49 11.95 6.28
CA ILE A 53 -9.81 11.87 5.62
C ILE A 53 -10.80 11.10 6.48
N MET A 54 -10.40 9.95 7.03
CA MET A 54 -11.26 9.15 7.91
C MET A 54 -11.69 9.93 9.16
N LYS A 55 -10.81 10.76 9.73
CA LYS A 55 -11.14 11.62 10.89
C LYS A 55 -12.27 12.61 10.63
N MET A 56 -12.51 12.99 9.36
CA MET A 56 -13.61 13.89 9.01
C MET A 56 -14.99 13.24 9.16
N TYR A 57 -15.06 11.91 9.34
CA TYR A 57 -16.31 11.15 9.43
C TYR A 57 -16.37 10.32 10.72
N PRO A 58 -16.44 10.96 11.90
CA PRO A 58 -16.31 10.28 13.19
C PRO A 58 -17.45 9.31 13.52
N ASN A 59 -18.59 9.42 12.83
CA ASN A 59 -19.77 8.56 13.04
C ASN A 59 -19.81 7.34 12.10
N ILE A 60 -18.80 7.16 11.23
CA ILE A 60 -18.71 5.99 10.37
C ILE A 60 -18.20 4.79 11.18
N ASP A 61 -18.92 3.68 11.11
CA ASP A 61 -18.42 2.38 11.52
C ASP A 61 -17.51 1.79 10.44
N TRP A 62 -16.20 1.96 10.62
CA TRP A 62 -15.19 1.49 9.68
C TRP A 62 -15.08 -0.04 9.59
N ALA A 63 -15.71 -0.80 10.49
CA ALA A 63 -15.76 -2.25 10.42
C ALA A 63 -16.82 -2.78 9.43
N GLN A 64 -17.76 -1.93 8.99
CA GLN A 64 -18.76 -2.33 8.00
C GLN A 64 -18.11 -2.67 6.65
N PRO A 65 -18.48 -3.80 6.00
CA PRO A 65 -17.88 -4.21 4.72
C PRO A 65 -17.96 -3.12 3.63
N ALA A 66 -19.07 -2.38 3.57
CA ALA A 66 -19.21 -1.24 2.66
C ALA A 66 -18.21 -0.12 2.95
N CYS A 67 -17.93 0.16 4.22
CA CYS A 67 -16.93 1.15 4.63
C CYS A 67 -15.51 0.67 4.34
N VAL A 68 -15.21 -0.62 4.51
CA VAL A 68 -13.92 -1.21 4.12
C VAL A 68 -13.69 -1.05 2.61
N ALA A 69 -14.70 -1.34 1.78
CA ALA A 69 -14.60 -1.13 0.34
C ALA A 69 -14.34 0.34 -0.03
N LEU A 70 -14.99 1.29 0.67
CA LEU A 70 -14.73 2.72 0.50
C LEU A 70 -13.30 3.11 0.91
N VAL A 71 -12.74 2.53 1.98
CA VAL A 71 -11.35 2.78 2.38
C VAL A 71 -10.37 2.29 1.31
N TYR A 72 -10.61 1.13 0.71
CA TYR A 72 -9.79 0.62 -0.40
C TYR A 72 -9.90 1.50 -1.64
N SER A 73 -11.12 1.96 -1.96
CA SER A 73 -11.34 2.96 -3.02
C SER A 73 -10.58 4.26 -2.74
N LEU A 74 -10.64 4.77 -1.51
CA LEU A 74 -9.97 6.01 -1.12
C LEU A 74 -8.45 5.89 -1.23
N LYS A 75 -7.89 4.75 -0.82
CA LYS A 75 -6.45 4.46 -0.97
C LYS A 75 -6.02 4.53 -2.44
N GLN A 76 -6.79 3.93 -3.35
CA GLN A 76 -6.43 3.93 -4.79
C GLN A 76 -6.62 5.32 -5.42
N LEU A 77 -7.66 6.05 -5.00
CA LEU A 77 -7.86 7.43 -5.43
C LEU A 77 -6.72 8.36 -4.95
N ASP A 78 -6.27 8.21 -3.70
CA ASP A 78 -5.12 8.95 -3.16
C ASP A 78 -3.83 8.63 -3.94
N ALA A 79 -3.60 7.36 -4.28
CA ALA A 79 -2.46 6.97 -5.10
C ALA A 79 -2.50 7.62 -6.50
N ALA A 80 -3.66 7.63 -7.16
CA ALA A 80 -3.85 8.31 -8.44
C ALA A 80 -3.59 9.82 -8.35
N PHE A 81 -4.15 10.50 -7.35
CA PHE A 81 -3.89 11.93 -7.14
C PHE A 81 -2.43 12.22 -6.85
N TRP A 82 -1.79 11.39 -6.04
CA TRP A 82 -0.38 11.55 -5.73
C TRP A 82 0.47 11.41 -7.01
N MET A 83 0.22 10.41 -7.85
CA MET A 83 0.94 10.20 -9.13
C MET A 83 0.74 11.36 -10.12
N LEU A 84 -0.51 11.83 -10.24
CA LEU A 84 -0.85 13.02 -11.04
C LEU A 84 -0.10 14.26 -10.52
N ASN A 85 -0.09 14.48 -9.20
CA ASN A 85 0.58 15.61 -8.59
C ASN A 85 2.11 15.54 -8.69
N SER A 86 2.70 14.34 -8.62
CA SER A 86 4.15 14.16 -8.72
C SER A 86 4.66 14.10 -10.16
N GLY A 87 3.77 14.04 -11.16
CA GLY A 87 4.16 13.82 -12.56
C GLY A 87 4.82 12.44 -12.80
N HIS A 88 4.50 11.46 -11.95
CA HIS A 88 5.10 10.13 -11.96
C HIS A 88 4.01 9.07 -12.03
N ASP A 89 3.64 8.72 -13.26
CA ASP A 89 2.80 7.54 -13.51
C ASP A 89 3.68 6.30 -13.61
N THR A 90 3.42 5.30 -12.77
CA THR A 90 4.10 4.02 -12.92
C THR A 90 3.38 3.25 -14.03
N LYS A 91 4.05 2.92 -15.14
CA LYS A 91 3.48 2.05 -16.20
C LYS A 91 3.28 0.58 -15.75
N SER A 92 3.03 0.37 -14.47
CA SER A 92 2.96 -0.91 -13.79
C SER A 92 1.52 -1.22 -13.36
N ILE A 93 1.33 -2.36 -12.68
CA ILE A 93 0.04 -2.84 -12.15
C ILE A 93 -0.57 -1.87 -11.10
N GLU A 94 0.14 -0.81 -10.71
CA GLU A 94 -0.33 0.24 -9.81
C GLU A 94 -0.19 1.63 -10.48
N GLY A 95 -0.38 1.72 -11.79
CA GLY A 95 -0.45 2.98 -12.53
C GLY A 95 -1.77 3.73 -12.33
N ILE A 96 -1.84 4.97 -12.80
CA ILE A 96 -3.03 5.83 -12.63
C ILE A 96 -4.31 5.13 -13.11
N ASP A 97 -4.30 4.59 -14.32
CA ASP A 97 -5.48 3.94 -14.90
C ASP A 97 -5.91 2.71 -14.09
N THR A 98 -4.96 1.88 -13.64
CA THR A 98 -5.28 0.71 -12.80
C THR A 98 -5.84 1.13 -11.45
N CYS A 99 -5.32 2.20 -10.83
CA CYS A 99 -5.91 2.76 -9.61
C CYS A 99 -7.36 3.22 -9.84
N LEU A 100 -7.67 3.83 -10.99
CA LEU A 100 -9.03 4.29 -11.32
C LEU A 100 -9.98 3.12 -11.66
N GLU A 101 -9.49 2.07 -12.29
CA GLU A 101 -10.23 0.83 -12.50
C GLU A 101 -10.60 0.18 -11.15
N ASP A 102 -9.65 0.11 -10.22
CA ASP A 102 -9.89 -0.36 -8.86
C ASP A 102 -10.96 0.48 -8.16
N VAL A 103 -10.91 1.82 -8.26
CA VAL A 103 -11.97 2.71 -7.73
C VAL A 103 -13.34 2.35 -8.32
N SER A 104 -13.42 2.10 -9.63
CA SER A 104 -14.66 1.67 -10.31
C SER A 104 -15.18 0.33 -9.78
N VAL A 105 -14.29 -0.62 -9.49
CA VAL A 105 -14.64 -1.92 -8.88
C VAL A 105 -15.12 -1.72 -7.44
N TYR A 106 -14.36 -1.03 -6.61
CA TYR A 106 -14.70 -0.81 -5.20
C TYR A 106 -15.99 0.00 -5.01
N ALA A 107 -16.31 0.92 -5.92
CA ALA A 107 -17.59 1.61 -5.93
C ALA A 107 -18.77 0.64 -6.13
N LYS A 108 -18.63 -0.36 -7.01
CA LYS A 108 -19.65 -1.41 -7.22
C LYS A 108 -19.76 -2.32 -6.00
N LEU A 109 -18.63 -2.76 -5.45
CA LEU A 109 -18.60 -3.61 -4.25
C LEU A 109 -19.24 -2.91 -3.04
N THR A 110 -18.94 -1.62 -2.84
CA THR A 110 -19.58 -0.79 -1.80
C THR A 110 -21.11 -0.84 -1.92
N ARG A 111 -21.65 -0.70 -3.15
CA ARG A 111 -23.10 -0.75 -3.37
C ARG A 111 -23.70 -2.11 -3.07
N LEU A 112 -22.97 -3.20 -3.32
CA LEU A 112 -23.41 -4.56 -3.02
C LEU A 112 -23.42 -4.79 -1.50
N CYS A 113 -22.31 -4.48 -0.81
CA CYS A 113 -22.20 -4.62 0.64
C CYS A 113 -23.18 -3.75 1.46
N ARG A 114 -23.82 -2.75 0.84
CA ARG A 114 -24.88 -1.93 1.48
C ARG A 114 -26.27 -2.58 1.41
N LYS A 115 -26.44 -3.60 0.58
CA LYS A 115 -27.71 -4.32 0.39
C LYS A 115 -27.83 -5.55 1.29
N ASP A 116 -26.71 -6.03 1.79
CA ASP A 116 -26.61 -7.10 2.79
C ASP A 116 -26.84 -6.53 4.20
#